data_AF-A0A379FGX4-F1
#
_entry.id   AF-A0A379FGX4-F1
#
_cell.length_a   1.000
_cell.length_b   1.000
_cell.length_c   1.000
_cell.angle_alpha   90.00
_cell.angle_beta   90.00
_cell.angle_gamma   90.00
#
_symmetry.space_group_name_H-M   'P 1'
#
loop_
_entity.id
_entity.type
_entity.pdbx_description
1 polymer ?
#
loop_
_entity_poly.entity_id
_entity_poly.type
_entity_poly.pdbx_seq_one_letter_code
_entity_poly.pdbx_strand_id
1 'polypeptide(L)'
;MNTPFDITLLARKNVRQLTPYQSARRLGGNGSVWLNANEYPTAPDFTFNEKNLNRYPECQPVNVINRYAAYAGVQPEQVLVSRGCR
;
A
#
# COMPACT_ATOMS: atom_id res chain seq x y z
N MET A 1 8.37 -23.74 -38.78
CA MET A 1 9.00 -23.63 -37.44
C MET A 1 7.99 -22.96 -36.53
N ASN A 2 7.61 -23.61 -35.43
CA ASN A 2 6.58 -23.11 -34.51
C ASN A 2 7.29 -22.25 -33.46
N THR A 3 7.20 -20.93 -33.57
CA THR A 3 7.79 -20.03 -32.56
C THR A 3 6.96 -20.16 -31.29
N PRO A 4 7.55 -20.54 -30.14
CA PRO A 4 6.80 -20.63 -28.90
C PRO A 4 6.26 -19.24 -28.53
N PHE A 5 5.03 -19.21 -28.03
CA PHE A 5 4.39 -17.99 -27.56
C PHE A 5 5.15 -17.40 -26.37
N ASP A 6 5.57 -16.14 -26.49
CA ASP A 6 6.17 -15.36 -25.40
C ASP A 6 5.21 -14.26 -24.95
N ILE A 7 4.69 -14.41 -23.71
CA ILE A 7 3.76 -13.46 -23.10
C ILE A 7 4.36 -12.05 -22.96
N THR A 8 5.68 -11.93 -22.86
CA THR A 8 6.35 -10.63 -22.69
C THR A 8 6.18 -9.74 -23.92
N LEU A 9 5.94 -10.33 -25.11
CA LEU A 9 5.68 -9.59 -26.33
C LEU A 9 4.36 -8.81 -26.29
N LEU A 10 3.40 -9.25 -25.46
CA LEU A 10 2.15 -8.50 -25.23
C LEU A 10 2.34 -7.30 -24.31
N ALA A 11 3.42 -7.27 -23.52
CA ALA A 11 3.69 -6.20 -22.57
C ALA A 11 4.22 -4.95 -23.28
N ARG A 12 3.77 -3.78 -22.81
CA ARG A 12 4.24 -2.47 -23.27
C ARG A 12 5.76 -2.39 -23.15
N LYS A 13 6.42 -1.75 -24.11
CA LYS A 13 7.88 -1.60 -24.15
C LYS A 13 8.44 -1.01 -22.85
N ASN A 14 7.78 0.03 -22.30
CA ASN A 14 8.22 0.65 -21.04
C ASN A 14 8.07 -0.27 -19.82
N VAL A 15 7.09 -1.18 -19.81
CA VAL A 15 6.93 -2.18 -18.74
C VAL A 15 8.02 -3.25 -18.81
N ARG A 16 8.44 -3.63 -20.02
CA ARG A 16 9.55 -4.57 -20.21
C ARG A 16 10.91 -4.00 -19.83
N GLN A 17 11.09 -2.69 -20.01
CA GLN A 17 12.38 -2.02 -19.81
C GLN A 17 12.54 -1.40 -18.41
N LEU A 18 11.46 -1.24 -17.64
CA LEU A 18 11.57 -0.65 -16.31
C LEU A 18 12.38 -1.54 -15.37
N THR A 19 13.12 -0.89 -14.48
CA THR A 19 13.71 -1.55 -13.31
C THR A 19 12.73 -1.39 -12.16
N PRO A 20 12.19 -2.49 -11.58
CA PRO A 20 11.24 -2.38 -10.48
C PRO A 20 11.86 -1.72 -9.26
N TYR A 21 11.07 -0.94 -8.53
CA TYR A 21 11.46 -0.44 -7.21
C TYR A 21 11.83 -1.60 -6.28
N GLN A 22 12.93 -1.45 -5.55
CA GLN A 22 13.41 -2.42 -4.56
C GLN A 22 13.13 -1.89 -3.16
N SER A 23 12.14 -2.46 -2.48
CA SER A 23 11.86 -2.15 -1.08
C SER A 23 12.90 -2.79 -0.16
N ALA A 24 13.01 -2.26 1.07
CA ALA A 24 13.83 -2.82 2.15
C ALA A 24 13.65 -4.34 2.35
N ARG A 25 12.42 -4.86 2.18
CA ARG A 25 12.13 -6.29 2.24
C ARG A 25 12.78 -7.10 1.12
N ARG A 26 12.87 -6.54 -0.09
CA ARG A 26 13.42 -7.23 -1.27
C ARG A 26 14.94 -7.23 -1.29
N LEU A 27 15.58 -6.25 -0.65
CA LEU A 27 17.02 -6.18 -0.49
C LEU A 27 17.55 -7.21 0.53
N GLY A 28 16.67 -7.78 1.36
CA GLY A 28 17.02 -8.85 2.29
C GLY A 28 17.95 -8.40 3.43
N GLY A 29 18.26 -9.35 4.31
CA GLY A 29 19.14 -9.18 5.46
C GLY A 29 18.86 -10.24 6.51
N ASN A 30 19.88 -10.66 7.26
CA ASN A 30 19.71 -11.40 8.51
C ASN A 30 20.14 -10.47 9.63
N GLY A 31 19.20 -10.09 10.50
CA GLY A 31 19.48 -9.13 11.56
C GLY A 31 18.42 -9.14 12.65
N SER A 32 18.83 -8.73 13.84
CA SER A 32 17.94 -8.47 14.98
C SER A 32 17.53 -7.00 15.10
N VAL A 33 18.18 -6.11 14.35
CA VAL A 33 17.96 -4.66 14.35
C VAL A 33 17.60 -4.19 12.94
N TRP A 34 16.40 -3.63 12.80
CA TRP A 34 15.83 -3.23 11.51
C TRP A 34 15.56 -1.72 11.49
N LEU A 35 16.45 -0.96 10.84
CA LEU A 35 16.39 0.51 10.72
C LEU A 35 16.44 0.98 9.26
N ASN A 36 15.88 0.20 8.33
CA ASN A 36 16.00 0.41 6.88
C ASN A 36 14.68 0.79 6.17
N ALA A 37 13.54 0.76 6.87
CA ALA A 37 12.22 1.00 6.28
C ALA A 37 11.47 2.22 6.85
N ASN A 38 12.07 2.96 7.79
CA ASN A 38 11.43 4.08 8.50
C ASN A 38 10.10 3.70 9.19
N GLU A 39 9.98 2.45 9.65
CA GLU A 39 8.84 1.97 10.43
C GLU A 39 9.00 2.39 11.90
N TYR A 40 7.88 2.57 12.60
CA TYR A 40 7.91 2.74 14.05
C TYR A 40 8.39 1.43 14.71
N PRO A 41 9.36 1.45 15.65
CA PRO A 41 10.06 0.24 16.10
C PRO A 41 9.21 -0.73 16.95
N THR A 42 8.10 -0.26 17.51
CA THR A 42 7.26 -1.06 18.41
C THR A 42 5.89 -1.29 17.79
N ALA A 43 5.43 -2.53 17.70
CA ALA A 43 4.11 -2.82 17.13
C ALA A 43 3.00 -2.23 18.02
N PRO A 44 2.10 -1.38 17.49
CA PRO A 44 0.90 -0.96 18.20
C PRO A 44 -0.13 -2.09 18.23
N ASP A 45 -0.96 -2.12 19.26
CA ASP A 45 -2.02 -3.11 19.41
C ASP A 45 -3.34 -2.62 18.82
N PHE A 46 -3.94 -3.45 17.95
CA PHE A 46 -5.23 -3.17 17.30
C PHE A 46 -6.03 -4.46 17.16
N THR A 47 -7.29 -4.44 17.60
CA THR A 47 -8.24 -5.54 17.40
C THR A 47 -9.29 -5.19 16.37
N PHE A 48 -9.57 -6.11 15.45
CA PHE A 48 -10.66 -5.95 14.50
C PHE A 48 -12.02 -5.95 15.23
N ASN A 49 -12.88 -5.00 14.88
CA ASN A 49 -14.15 -4.75 15.58
C ASN A 49 -15.40 -4.80 14.67
N GLU A 50 -15.24 -5.07 13.37
CA GLU A 50 -16.36 -5.17 12.43
C GLU A 50 -16.79 -6.63 12.20
N LYS A 51 -17.98 -6.85 11.61
CA LYS A 51 -18.55 -8.21 11.39
C LYS A 51 -19.09 -8.44 9.97
N ASN A 52 -18.78 -7.55 9.04
CA ASN A 52 -19.38 -7.43 7.70
C ASN A 52 -18.37 -7.60 6.55
N LEU A 53 -17.32 -8.42 6.74
CA LEU A 53 -16.28 -8.69 5.73
C LEU A 53 -16.81 -9.26 4.39
N ASN A 54 -18.05 -9.76 4.38
CA ASN A 54 -18.76 -10.22 3.19
C ASN A 54 -19.43 -9.09 2.38
N ARG A 55 -19.23 -7.83 2.77
CA ARG A 55 -19.77 -6.63 2.11
C ARG A 55 -18.63 -5.71 1.70
N TYR A 56 -18.85 -4.98 0.61
CA TYR A 56 -17.94 -3.90 0.24
C TYR A 56 -18.00 -2.76 1.27
N PRO A 57 -16.86 -2.15 1.61
CA PRO A 57 -16.84 -0.96 2.44
C PRO A 57 -17.31 0.26 1.64
N GLU A 58 -17.46 1.39 2.32
CA GLU A 58 -17.60 2.70 1.69
C GLU A 58 -16.34 3.04 0.86
N CYS A 59 -16.50 3.77 -0.24
CA CYS A 59 -15.35 4.22 -1.06
C CYS A 59 -14.41 5.15 -0.28
N GLN A 60 -14.97 6.00 0.59
CA GLN A 60 -14.25 6.86 1.52
C GLN A 60 -14.91 6.68 2.91
N PRO A 61 -14.40 5.79 3.78
CA PRO A 61 -15.01 5.54 5.08
C PRO A 61 -15.15 6.83 5.90
N VAL A 62 -16.39 7.25 6.14
CA VAL A 62 -16.70 8.57 6.74
C VAL A 62 -15.99 8.77 8.08
N ASN A 63 -15.90 7.72 8.89
CA ASN A 63 -15.20 7.76 10.18
C ASN A 63 -13.70 8.02 10.05
N VAL A 64 -13.04 7.52 9.00
CA VAL A 64 -11.61 7.73 8.76
C VAL A 64 -11.37 9.18 8.31
N ILE A 65 -12.18 9.66 7.37
CA ILE A 65 -12.12 11.04 6.86
C ILE A 65 -12.30 12.05 8.00
N ASN A 66 -13.39 11.94 8.77
CA ASN A 66 -13.70 12.89 9.83
C ASN A 66 -12.64 12.90 10.95
N ARG A 67 -12.14 11.73 11.36
CA ARG A 67 -11.10 11.64 12.39
C ARG A 67 -9.78 12.24 11.90
N TYR A 68 -9.40 12.01 10.64
CA TYR A 68 -8.18 12.56 10.09
C TYR A 68 -8.29 14.08 9.85
N ALA A 69 -9.44 14.56 9.36
CA ALA A 69 -9.72 15.99 9.20
C ALA A 69 -9.61 16.74 10.54
N ALA A 70 -10.21 16.18 11.60
CA ALA A 70 -10.11 16.73 12.95
C ALA A 70 -8.66 16.74 13.47
N TYR A 71 -7.91 15.65 13.27
CA TYR A 71 -6.50 15.56 13.64
C TYR A 71 -5.64 16.59 12.90
N ALA A 72 -5.86 16.77 11.60
CA ALA A 72 -5.09 17.66 10.75
C ALA A 72 -5.55 19.13 10.77
N GLY A 73 -6.69 19.44 11.40
CA GLY A 73 -7.25 20.79 11.49
C GLY A 73 -7.81 21.32 10.15
N VAL A 74 -8.34 20.44 9.31
CA VAL A 74 -8.92 20.77 8.00
C VAL A 74 -10.38 20.34 7.90
N GLN A 75 -11.10 20.79 6.88
CA GLN A 75 -12.48 20.33 6.63
C GLN A 75 -12.50 18.92 6.02
N PRO A 76 -13.52 18.10 6.30
CA PRO A 76 -13.65 16.76 5.72
C PRO A 76 -13.57 16.73 4.20
N GLU A 77 -14.10 17.74 3.51
CA GLU A 77 -14.10 17.84 2.04
C GLU A 77 -12.71 18.09 1.45
N GLN A 78 -11.73 18.42 2.30
CA GLN A 78 -10.33 18.61 1.93
C GLN A 78 -9.50 17.33 2.13
N VAL A 79 -10.12 16.22 2.55
CA VAL A 79 -9.44 14.96 2.86
C VAL A 79 -9.87 13.87 1.87
N LEU A 80 -8.88 13.17 1.32
CA LEU A 80 -9.06 11.94 0.55
C LEU A 80 -8.18 10.85 1.15
N VAL A 81 -8.77 9.70 1.47
CA VAL A 81 -8.02 8.52 1.91
C VAL A 81 -7.76 7.58 0.74
N SER A 82 -6.52 7.13 0.63
CA SER A 82 -6.04 6.21 -0.42
C SER A 82 -5.05 5.20 0.15
N ARG A 83 -4.49 4.34 -0.71
CA ARG A 83 -3.58 3.26 -0.28
C ARG A 83 -2.14 3.75 -0.10
N GLY A 84 -1.91 4.56 0.94
CA GLY A 84 -0.59 5.06 1.30
C GLY A 84 -0.02 6.08 0.30
N CYS A 85 1.09 6.73 0.68
CA CYS A 85 1.71 7.82 -0.09
C CYS A 85 3.05 7.43 -0.76
N ARG A 86 3.47 6.17 -0.66
CA ARG A 86 4.76 5.67 -1.16
C ARG A 86 4.62 4.42 -2.01
#